data_AF-A0A7L4E7E2-F1
#
_entry.id   AF-A0A7L4E7E2-F1
#
_cell.length_a   1.000
_cell.length_b   1.000
_cell.length_c   1.000
_cell.angle_alpha   90.00
_cell.angle_beta   90.00
_cell.angle_gamma   90.00
#
_symmetry.space_group_name_H-M   'P 1'
#
loop_
_entity.id
_entity.type
_entity.pdbx_description
1 polymer ?
#
loop_
_entity_poly.entity_id
_entity_poly.type
_entity_poly.pdbx_seq_one_letter_code
_entity_poly.pdbx_strand_id
1 'polypeptide(L)'
;KGPLWRALFGREADKLEQANDDDRTFYVIEREPVVNTFVSVPRENSSLNCAAFAAGLLEAVLGAAGFPARVSAHWHKGTTLMIKFDEAVIARDKSLEGR
;
A
#
# COMPACT_ATOMS: atom_id res chain seq x y z
N LYS A 1 13.69 -14.61 2.57
CA LYS A 1 12.94 -13.51 1.89
C LYS A 1 11.48 -13.95 1.82
N GLY A 2 10.56 -13.23 2.44
CA GLY A 2 9.13 -13.55 2.50
C GLY A 2 8.29 -12.31 2.21
N PRO A 3 6.95 -12.41 2.20
CA PRO A 3 6.06 -11.29 1.90
C PRO A 3 6.36 -10.08 2.80
N LEU A 4 6.47 -8.88 2.20
CA LEU A 4 6.80 -7.64 2.89
C LEU A 4 5.90 -7.42 4.13
N TRP A 5 4.60 -7.65 3.96
CA TRP A 5 3.61 -7.38 5.00
C TRP A 5 3.82 -8.24 6.25
N ARG A 6 4.09 -9.53 6.07
CA ARG A 6 4.39 -10.44 7.19
C ARG A 6 5.70 -10.04 7.88
N ALA A 7 6.69 -9.56 7.13
CA ALA A 7 7.97 -9.12 7.68
C ALA A 7 7.85 -7.83 8.51
N LEU A 8 6.95 -6.92 8.13
CA LEU A 8 6.75 -5.64 8.82
C LEU A 8 5.73 -5.73 9.97
N PHE A 9 4.63 -6.44 9.76
CA PHE A 9 3.45 -6.41 10.64
C PHE A 9 3.10 -7.77 11.24
N GLY A 10 3.87 -8.83 10.94
CA GLY A 10 3.62 -10.17 11.47
C GLY A 10 2.40 -10.90 10.88
N ARG A 11 1.67 -10.27 9.95
CA ARG A 11 0.46 -10.79 9.30
C ARG A 11 0.42 -10.49 7.81
N GLU A 12 -0.45 -11.17 7.08
CA GLU A 12 -0.80 -10.80 5.70
C GLU A 12 -1.77 -9.62 5.70
N ALA A 13 -1.79 -8.88 4.59
CA ALA A 13 -2.76 -7.82 4.41
C ALA A 13 -4.17 -8.40 4.26
N ASP A 14 -5.19 -7.69 4.75
CA ASP A 14 -6.57 -8.20 4.66
C ASP A 14 -7.03 -8.35 3.21
N LYS A 15 -6.65 -7.39 2.34
CA LYS A 15 -6.94 -7.46 0.91
C LYS A 15 -5.90 -6.75 0.05
N LEU A 16 -5.81 -7.23 -1.19
CA LEU A 16 -5.19 -6.54 -2.32
C LEU A 16 -6.25 -6.44 -3.43
N GLU A 17 -6.64 -5.22 -3.79
CA GLU A 17 -7.64 -4.94 -4.83
C GLU A 17 -7.01 -4.06 -5.94
N GLN A 18 -7.43 -4.21 -7.19
CA GLN A 18 -7.12 -3.26 -8.27
C GLN A 18 -8.31 -2.32 -8.47
N ALA A 19 -8.07 -1.06 -8.87
CA ALA A 19 -9.16 -0.18 -9.28
C ALA A 19 -9.84 -0.71 -10.54
N ASN A 20 -11.16 -0.54 -10.64
CA ASN A 20 -11.94 -1.07 -11.76
C ASN A 20 -11.73 -0.27 -13.07
N ASP A 21 -11.33 1.00 -12.94
CA ASP A 21 -11.29 2.00 -14.01
C ASP A 21 -9.90 2.59 -14.28
N ASP A 22 -8.89 2.21 -13.47
CA ASP A 22 -7.50 2.65 -13.62
C ASP A 22 -6.55 1.48 -13.36
N ASP A 23 -5.98 0.92 -14.41
CA ASP A 23 -5.07 -0.23 -14.34
C ASP A 23 -3.76 0.08 -13.59
N ARG A 24 -3.43 1.36 -13.39
CA ARG A 24 -2.28 1.81 -12.59
C ARG A 24 -2.55 1.84 -11.09
N THR A 25 -3.80 1.73 -10.67
CA THR A 25 -4.19 1.96 -9.28
C THR A 25 -4.55 0.66 -8.57
N PHE A 26 -3.91 0.44 -7.43
CA PHE A 26 -4.08 -0.72 -6.56
C PHE A 26 -4.30 -0.28 -5.11
N TYR A 27 -4.92 -1.15 -4.33
CA TYR A 27 -5.28 -0.91 -2.94
C TYR A 27 -4.81 -2.05 -2.05
N VAL A 28 -4.03 -1.72 -1.02
CA VAL A 28 -3.80 -2.62 0.13
C VAL A 28 -4.73 -2.19 1.24
N ILE A 29 -5.59 -3.08 1.72
CA ILE A 29 -6.63 -2.76 2.70
C ILE A 29 -6.34 -3.49 4.00
N GLU A 30 -6.43 -2.75 5.09
CA GLU A 30 -6.32 -3.21 6.48
C GLU A 30 -7.60 -2.83 7.22
N ARG A 31 -8.37 -3.82 7.71
CA ARG A 31 -9.56 -3.56 8.52
C ARG A 31 -9.19 -3.00 9.89
N GLU A 32 -8.11 -3.52 10.46
CA GLU A 32 -7.55 -3.05 11.72
C GLU A 32 -6.26 -2.26 11.48
N PRO A 33 -6.06 -1.09 12.11
CA PRO A 33 -4.88 -0.29 11.85
C PRO A 33 -3.59 -0.98 12.34
N VAL A 34 -2.77 -1.49 11.41
CA VAL A 34 -1.41 -2.01 11.70
C VAL A 34 -0.43 -0.94 12.18
N VAL A 35 -0.82 0.34 12.08
CA VAL A 35 -0.01 1.49 12.51
C VAL A 35 0.18 1.56 14.02
N ASN A 36 -0.70 0.93 14.79
CA ASN A 36 -0.57 0.81 16.24
C ASN A 36 0.68 0.01 16.66
N THR A 37 1.31 -0.73 15.74
CA THR A 37 2.62 -1.35 15.95
C THR A 37 3.73 -0.33 16.19
N PHE A 38 3.61 0.90 15.64
CA PHE A 38 4.72 1.86 15.62
C PHE A 38 4.38 3.22 16.23
N VAL A 39 3.10 3.56 16.33
CA VAL A 39 2.63 4.82 16.91
C VAL A 39 1.37 4.61 17.72
N SER A 40 1.38 5.06 18.98
CA SER A 40 0.19 5.09 19.81
C SER A 40 -0.65 6.32 19.45
N VAL A 41 -1.87 6.10 18.97
CA VAL A 41 -2.84 7.18 18.76
C VAL A 41 -3.73 7.27 20.00
N PRO A 42 -3.73 8.41 20.74
CA PRO A 42 -4.69 8.62 21.82
C PRO A 42 -6.12 8.36 21.34
N ARG A 43 -6.98 7.76 22.16
CA ARG A 43 -8.34 7.38 21.73
C ARG A 43 -9.13 8.57 21.18
N GLU A 44 -8.94 9.75 21.75
CA GLU A 44 -9.51 11.01 21.25
C GLU A 44 -9.04 11.42 19.83
N ASN A 45 -7.90 10.93 19.36
CA ASN A 45 -7.28 11.30 18.08
C ASN A 45 -7.31 10.18 17.03
N SER A 46 -8.19 9.19 17.20
CA SER A 46 -8.35 8.03 16.30
C SER A 46 -8.61 8.37 14.82
N SER A 47 -8.97 9.63 14.51
CA SER A 47 -9.07 10.14 13.14
C SER A 47 -7.72 10.40 12.45
N LEU A 48 -6.62 10.47 13.20
CA LEU A 48 -5.27 10.61 12.66
C LEU A 48 -4.86 9.32 11.94
N ASN A 49 -4.74 9.41 10.61
CA ASN A 49 -4.27 8.29 9.81
C ASN A 49 -2.74 8.20 9.85
N CYS A 50 -2.21 7.52 10.86
CA CYS A 50 -0.78 7.22 10.95
C CYS A 50 -0.27 6.26 9.87
N ALA A 51 -1.12 5.77 8.96
CA ALA A 51 -0.70 4.88 7.88
C ALA A 51 0.06 5.62 6.78
N ALA A 52 0.18 6.95 6.87
CA ALA A 52 1.14 7.71 6.07
C ALA A 52 2.58 7.18 6.22
N PHE A 53 2.98 6.68 7.39
CA PHE A 53 4.29 6.04 7.57
C PHE A 53 4.39 4.74 6.76
N ALA A 54 3.39 3.87 6.86
CA ALA A 54 3.32 2.64 6.08
C ALA A 54 3.25 2.91 4.56
N ALA A 55 2.55 3.97 4.15
CA ALA A 55 2.50 4.43 2.76
C ALA A 55 3.90 4.81 2.25
N GLY A 56 4.65 5.62 3.02
CA GLY A 56 6.01 6.01 2.66
C GLY A 56 6.98 4.82 2.59
N LEU A 57 6.86 3.86 3.52
CA LEU A 57 7.65 2.63 3.48
C LEU A 57 7.33 1.82 2.22
N LEU A 58 6.06 1.61 1.91
CA LEU A 58 5.63 0.89 0.72
C LEU A 58 6.09 1.60 -0.57
N GLU A 59 5.98 2.92 -0.64
CA GLU A 59 6.49 3.75 -1.74
C GLU A 59 7.99 3.52 -1.94
N ALA A 60 8.79 3.57 -0.87
CA ALA A 60 10.23 3.36 -0.92
C ALA A 60 10.60 1.95 -1.39
N VAL A 61 9.89 0.92 -0.91
CA VAL A 61 10.13 -0.48 -1.32
C VAL A 61 9.83 -0.68 -2.80
N LEU A 62 8.70 -0.15 -3.29
CA LEU A 62 8.33 -0.24 -4.71
C LEU A 62 9.34 0.52 -5.59
N GLY A 63 9.74 1.72 -5.19
CA GLY A 63 10.78 2.49 -5.87
C GLY A 63 12.12 1.75 -5.94
N ALA A 64 12.60 1.22 -4.81
CA ALA A 64 13.85 0.45 -4.75
C ALA A 64 13.82 -0.85 -5.56
N ALA A 65 12.62 -1.44 -5.73
CA ALA A 65 12.42 -2.61 -6.57
C ALA A 65 12.26 -2.28 -8.08
N GLY A 66 12.31 -1.00 -8.47
CA GLY A 66 12.19 -0.57 -9.86
C GLY A 66 10.75 -0.46 -10.36
N PHE A 67 9.78 -0.30 -9.45
CA PHE A 67 8.36 -0.08 -9.72
C PHE A 67 7.93 1.28 -9.12
N PRO A 68 8.43 2.41 -9.64
CA PRO A 68 8.08 3.72 -9.11
C PRO A 68 6.56 3.93 -9.08
N ALA A 69 6.09 4.45 -7.96
CA ALA A 69 4.68 4.66 -7.67
C ALA A 69 4.53 5.79 -6.67
N ARG A 70 3.33 6.37 -6.61
CA ARG A 70 2.89 7.22 -5.50
C ARG A 70 2.01 6.40 -4.56
N VAL A 71 2.30 6.42 -3.26
CA VAL A 71 1.48 5.74 -2.25
C VAL A 71 0.88 6.76 -1.29
N SER A 72 -0.41 6.60 -1.00
CA SER A 72 -1.15 7.46 -0.07
C SER A 72 -2.07 6.65 0.83
N ALA A 73 -2.30 7.14 2.04
CA ALA A 73 -3.15 6.49 3.03
C ALA A 73 -4.53 7.16 3.09
N HIS A 74 -5.58 6.35 3.14
CA HIS A 74 -6.97 6.78 3.13
C HIS A 74 -7.79 6.02 4.18
N TRP A 75 -8.83 6.66 4.69
CA TRP A 75 -9.86 5.98 5.48
C TRP A 75 -10.91 5.40 4.53
N HIS A 76 -10.75 4.13 4.18
CA HIS A 76 -11.66 3.40 3.31
C HIS A 76 -11.62 1.91 3.68
N LYS A 77 -12.78 1.30 3.97
CA LYS A 77 -12.89 -0.10 4.43
C LYS A 77 -11.91 -0.44 5.59
N GLY A 78 -11.66 0.53 6.48
CA GLY A 78 -10.54 0.53 7.42
C GLY A 78 -9.45 1.50 6.97
N THR A 79 -8.20 1.09 7.06
CA THR A 79 -7.05 1.80 6.48
C THR A 79 -6.76 1.25 5.09
N THR A 80 -6.78 2.09 4.07
CA THR A 80 -6.39 1.71 2.71
C THR A 80 -5.13 2.45 2.29
N LEU A 81 -4.13 1.72 1.80
CA LEU A 81 -3.01 2.30 1.06
C LEU A 81 -3.33 2.23 -0.44
N MET A 82 -3.54 3.39 -1.05
CA MET A 82 -3.67 3.51 -2.49
C MET A 82 -2.28 3.63 -3.11
N ILE A 83 -1.95 2.68 -3.97
CA ILE A 83 -0.73 2.64 -4.78
C ILE A 83 -1.13 3.08 -6.19
N LYS A 84 -0.48 4.10 -6.72
CA LYS A 84 -0.64 4.51 -8.11
C LYS A 84 0.71 4.42 -8.81
N PHE A 85 0.87 3.41 -9.64
CA PHE A 85 2.10 3.21 -10.40
C PHE A 85 2.29 4.28 -11.49
N ASP A 86 3.54 4.58 -11.79
CA ASP A 86 3.87 5.36 -12.96
C ASP A 86 3.45 4.62 -14.23
N GLU A 87 3.05 5.36 -15.26
CA GLU A 87 2.60 4.78 -16.53
C GLU A 87 3.64 3.86 -17.17
N ALA A 88 4.93 4.21 -17.03
CA ALA A 88 6.04 3.40 -17.54
C ALA A 88 6.10 2.00 -16.91
N VAL A 89 5.65 1.85 -15.65
CA VAL A 89 5.61 0.54 -14.97
C VAL A 89 4.56 -0.35 -15.62
N ILE A 90 3.34 0.16 -15.82
CA ILE A 90 2.25 -0.61 -16.45
C ILE A 90 2.54 -0.87 -17.93
N ALA A 91 3.11 0.09 -18.65
CA ALA A 91 3.53 -0.10 -20.03
C ALA A 91 4.57 -1.24 -20.17
N ARG A 92 5.57 -1.26 -19.27
CA ARG A 92 6.56 -2.34 -19.20
C ARG A 92 5.90 -3.67 -18.87
N ASP A 93 5.00 -3.71 -17.89
CA ASP A 93 4.31 -4.94 -17.47
C ASP A 93 3.53 -5.57 -18.64
N LYS A 94 2.69 -4.79 -19.33
CA LYS A 94 1.94 -5.22 -20.52
C LYS A 94 2.84 -5.72 -21.65
N SER A 95 4.02 -5.12 -21.83
CA SER A 95 4.98 -5.57 -22.85
C SER A 95 5.58 -6.94 -22.54
N LEU A 96 5.58 -7.35 -21.27
CA LEU A 96 6.08 -8.64 -20.80
C LEU A 96 5.00 -9.72 -20.81
N GLU A 97 3.70 -9.37 -20.66
CA GLU A 97 2.59 -10.32 -20.72
C GLU A 97 2.46 -11.06 -22.07
N GLY A 98 3.01 -10.49 -23.15
CA GLY A 98 3.06 -11.12 -24.48
C GLY A 98 4.21 -12.13 -24.68
N ARG A 99 4.95 -12.51 -23.63
CA ARG A 99 6.07 -13.47 -23.68
C ARG A 99 5.79 -14.75 -22.92
#